data_AF-A0A2T5BMF3-F1
#
_entry.id   AF-A0A2T5BMF3-F1
#
_cell.length_a   1.000
_cell.length_b   1.000
_cell.length_c   1.000
_cell.angle_alpha   90.00
_cell.angle_beta   90.00
_cell.angle_gamma   90.00
#
_symmetry.space_group_name_H-M   'P 1'
#
loop_
_entity.id
_entity.type
_entity.pdbx_description
1 polymer ?
#
loop_
_entity_poly.entity_id
_entity_poly.type
_entity_poly.pdbx_seq_one_letter_code
_entity_poly.pdbx_strand_id
1 'polypeptide(L)'
;MQANENAPRLRTHDRHGRRIDEVDFHPAWHRLLGKGVSAGLTAAWNRPGGHVRRAAAFVVWTQVDAGNLCPLSMTHAAVPALRTDPELAAEWEPRLTSVIYDRELRPAPLKPGALFGMGMTEKQGGSDVRANATTARPLAEDGTYELTGHKWFCSAPMSDGFLVLARAPGGLTCFLVPRVLEDGTRNVFLLQRLKDKLGNRSNASAEVEFDGTWARRVGEEGRGVRTIIGMVAATRLDCVLGSAGLMRQAVAQAVHHCAHREAFGAKLTDQPLMRNVLADLALESEAATTLALRLAAACDDGGEQERALLRIAVPAAKYWVTKRCPPVAVEAAECLGGNGYVEESGLPRLVRESPLNSIWEGAGNVQALDVLRVLQREPQALNAYLQEVGRARGADHRLDAAIKNLLTELADLDGIETRARRLTERFALVLQGSLLVRFAPPQVADAFCGSRLGGDGGSAFGTLPHTLDLASIVERARPPV
;
A
#
# COMPACT_ATOMS: atom_id res chain seq x y z
N MET A 1 -10.08 -6.52 -16.43
CA MET A 1 -9.45 -6.32 -17.76
C MET A 1 -9.87 -4.98 -18.37
N GLN A 2 -11.14 -4.79 -18.77
CA GLN A 2 -11.63 -3.56 -19.43
C GLN A 2 -11.19 -2.23 -18.79
N ALA A 3 -11.18 -2.11 -17.46
CA ALA A 3 -10.76 -0.87 -16.79
C ALA A 3 -9.29 -0.50 -17.02
N ASN A 4 -8.40 -1.48 -17.26
CA ASN A 4 -6.98 -1.24 -17.53
C ASN A 4 -6.68 -1.05 -19.02
N GLU A 5 -7.41 -1.75 -19.89
CA GLU A 5 -7.27 -1.64 -21.35
C GLU A 5 -7.85 -0.33 -21.88
N ASN A 6 -8.90 0.18 -21.24
CA ASN A 6 -9.56 1.43 -21.57
C ASN A 6 -9.14 2.50 -20.57
N ALA A 7 -7.90 2.97 -20.69
CA ALA A 7 -7.31 3.97 -19.82
C ALA A 7 -8.17 5.26 -19.75
N PRO A 8 -8.20 5.93 -18.58
CA PRO A 8 -8.95 7.17 -18.40
C PRO A 8 -8.46 8.28 -19.32
N ARG A 9 -9.39 9.15 -19.75
CA ARG A 9 -9.11 10.25 -20.68
C ARG A 9 -9.37 11.58 -20.02
N LEU A 10 -8.39 12.48 -20.08
CA LEU A 10 -8.51 13.84 -19.58
C LEU A 10 -9.33 14.70 -20.53
N ARG A 11 -10.25 15.47 -19.98
CA ARG A 11 -11.01 16.52 -20.67
C ARG A 11 -10.85 17.82 -19.91
N THR A 12 -9.91 18.63 -20.37
CA THR A 12 -9.65 19.94 -19.78
C THR A 12 -10.75 20.94 -20.12
N HIS A 13 -11.30 20.88 -21.34
CA HIS A 13 -12.31 21.83 -21.83
C HIS A 13 -13.55 21.13 -22.41
N ASP A 14 -14.68 21.84 -22.39
CA ASP A 14 -15.89 21.48 -23.13
C ASP A 14 -15.80 21.88 -24.62
N ARG A 15 -16.84 21.56 -25.38
CA ARG A 15 -16.93 21.87 -26.82
C ARG A 15 -16.98 23.37 -27.15
N HIS A 16 -17.16 24.22 -26.14
CA HIS A 16 -17.25 25.68 -26.28
C HIS A 16 -15.98 26.38 -25.81
N GLY A 17 -14.94 25.64 -25.42
CA GLY A 17 -13.67 26.17 -24.94
C GLY A 17 -13.69 26.60 -23.48
N ARG A 18 -14.73 26.25 -22.70
CA ARG A 18 -14.75 26.49 -21.24
C ARG A 18 -14.03 25.36 -20.53
N ARG A 19 -13.22 25.70 -19.53
CA ARG A 19 -12.50 24.71 -18.74
C ARG A 19 -13.45 23.95 -17.80
N ILE A 20 -13.32 22.62 -17.74
CA ILE A 20 -14.15 21.71 -16.92
C ILE A 20 -13.34 20.78 -16.01
N ASP A 21 -12.08 20.51 -16.39
CA ASP A 21 -11.12 19.70 -15.63
C ASP A 21 -11.68 18.33 -15.19
N GLU A 22 -12.21 17.55 -16.13
CA GLU A 22 -12.81 16.23 -15.89
C GLU A 22 -11.97 15.08 -16.45
N VAL A 23 -12.17 13.88 -15.90
CA VAL A 23 -11.56 12.65 -16.39
C VAL A 23 -12.65 11.63 -16.67
N ASP A 24 -12.75 11.23 -17.94
CA ASP A 24 -13.67 10.19 -18.38
C ASP A 24 -13.05 8.82 -18.08
N PHE A 25 -13.81 7.98 -17.39
CA PHE A 25 -13.45 6.59 -17.14
C PHE A 25 -14.37 5.64 -17.90
N HIS A 26 -13.84 4.50 -18.30
CA HIS A 26 -14.65 3.41 -18.82
C HIS A 26 -15.67 2.93 -17.75
N PRO A 27 -16.93 2.56 -18.09
CA PRO A 27 -17.93 2.15 -17.11
C PRO A 27 -17.51 1.02 -16.15
N ALA A 28 -16.59 0.15 -16.58
CA ALA A 28 -16.02 -0.89 -15.72
C ALA A 28 -15.32 -0.31 -14.48
N TRP A 29 -14.65 0.84 -14.59
CA TRP A 29 -14.03 1.53 -13.46
C TRP A 29 -15.05 1.86 -12.38
N HIS A 30 -16.18 2.46 -12.76
CA HIS A 30 -17.23 2.86 -11.82
C HIS A 30 -17.93 1.66 -11.19
N ARG A 31 -18.16 0.57 -11.94
CA ARG A 31 -18.73 -0.66 -11.38
C ARG A 31 -17.81 -1.28 -10.34
N LEU A 32 -16.51 -1.35 -10.62
CA LEU A 32 -15.52 -1.92 -9.70
C LEU A 32 -15.32 -1.03 -8.48
N LEU A 33 -15.11 0.28 -8.67
CA LEU A 33 -14.98 1.23 -7.56
C LEU A 33 -16.22 1.24 -6.67
N GLY A 34 -17.41 1.26 -7.28
CA GLY A 34 -18.68 1.16 -6.55
C GLY A 34 -18.82 -0.13 -5.77
N LYS A 35 -18.40 -1.27 -6.34
CA LYS A 35 -18.39 -2.54 -5.61
C LYS A 35 -17.42 -2.51 -4.43
N GLY A 36 -16.22 -1.96 -4.60
CA GLY A 36 -15.23 -1.81 -3.52
C GLY A 36 -15.73 -0.93 -2.37
N VAL A 37 -16.37 0.21 -2.67
CA VAL A 37 -17.02 1.07 -1.68
C VAL A 37 -18.16 0.33 -0.97
N SER A 38 -19.06 -0.33 -1.72
CA SER A 38 -20.19 -1.07 -1.13
C SER A 38 -19.76 -2.26 -0.26
N ALA A 39 -18.59 -2.85 -0.54
CA ALA A 39 -17.97 -3.89 0.28
C ALA A 39 -17.36 -3.34 1.59
N GLY A 40 -17.31 -2.02 1.78
CA GLY A 40 -16.76 -1.38 2.97
C GLY A 40 -15.24 -1.25 2.96
N LEU A 41 -14.59 -1.21 1.79
CA LEU A 41 -13.12 -1.03 1.70
C LEU A 41 -12.63 0.35 2.17
N THR A 42 -13.53 1.27 2.52
CA THR A 42 -13.21 2.57 3.16
C THR A 42 -13.72 2.66 4.61
N ALA A 43 -14.52 1.70 5.05
CA ALA A 43 -15.36 1.79 6.25
C ALA A 43 -14.80 0.99 7.45
N ALA A 44 -13.49 0.83 7.57
CA ALA A 44 -12.92 0.11 8.72
C ALA A 44 -13.12 0.86 10.05
N TRP A 45 -13.08 2.19 10.03
CA TRP A 45 -13.06 3.02 11.24
C TRP A 45 -14.35 3.00 12.08
N ASN A 46 -15.47 2.58 11.49
CA ASN A 46 -16.78 2.56 12.15
C ASN A 46 -17.26 1.14 12.47
N ARG A 47 -16.35 0.14 12.47
CA ARG A 47 -16.69 -1.27 12.70
C ARG A 47 -15.75 -1.93 13.70
N PRO A 48 -16.27 -2.72 14.65
CA PRO A 48 -15.43 -3.62 15.46
C PRO A 48 -14.65 -4.60 14.57
N GLY A 49 -13.35 -4.75 14.79
CA GLY A 49 -12.49 -5.58 13.94
C GLY A 49 -12.44 -5.11 12.48
N GLY A 50 -12.68 -3.81 12.26
CA GLY A 50 -12.84 -3.22 10.94
C GLY A 50 -11.58 -3.29 10.09
N HIS A 51 -10.39 -3.15 10.69
CA HIS A 51 -9.12 -3.15 9.96
C HIS A 51 -8.76 -4.54 9.43
N VAL A 52 -8.89 -5.61 10.22
CA VAL A 52 -8.62 -6.99 9.76
C VAL A 52 -9.62 -7.41 8.69
N ARG A 53 -10.91 -7.13 8.89
CA ARG A 53 -11.95 -7.45 7.90
C ARG A 53 -11.67 -6.72 6.58
N ARG A 54 -11.34 -5.42 6.66
CA ARG A 54 -10.95 -4.62 5.49
C ARG A 54 -9.69 -5.16 4.84
N ALA A 55 -8.67 -5.52 5.62
CA ALA A 55 -7.40 -6.03 5.12
C ALA A 55 -7.58 -7.33 4.32
N ALA A 56 -8.36 -8.28 4.84
CA ALA A 56 -8.69 -9.50 4.12
C ALA A 56 -9.44 -9.20 2.81
N ALA A 57 -10.44 -8.32 2.86
CA ALA A 57 -11.17 -7.89 1.66
C ALA A 57 -10.27 -7.14 0.66
N PHE A 58 -9.31 -6.35 1.13
CA PHE A 58 -8.35 -5.59 0.31
C PHE A 58 -7.40 -6.53 -0.43
N VAL A 59 -6.87 -7.56 0.24
CA VAL A 59 -6.03 -8.61 -0.36
C VAL A 59 -6.79 -9.36 -1.46
N VAL A 60 -8.07 -9.69 -1.24
CA VAL A 60 -8.92 -10.32 -2.25
C VAL A 60 -9.20 -9.35 -3.41
N TRP A 61 -9.57 -8.10 -3.10
CA TRP A 61 -9.92 -7.10 -4.11
C TRP A 61 -8.74 -6.72 -5.00
N THR A 62 -7.52 -6.75 -4.47
CA THR A 62 -6.28 -6.56 -5.24
C THR A 62 -6.22 -7.49 -6.45
N GLN A 63 -6.72 -8.72 -6.30
CA GLN A 63 -6.70 -9.72 -7.37
C GLN A 63 -7.74 -9.41 -8.48
N VAL A 64 -8.71 -8.55 -8.19
CA VAL A 64 -9.73 -8.08 -9.14
C VAL A 64 -9.23 -6.86 -9.91
N ASP A 65 -8.89 -5.78 -9.21
CA ASP A 65 -8.32 -4.56 -9.80
C ASP A 65 -7.52 -3.75 -8.77
N ALA A 66 -6.21 -3.67 -8.97
CA ALA A 66 -5.31 -2.92 -8.10
C ALA A 66 -5.43 -1.38 -8.26
N GLY A 67 -5.87 -0.90 -9.42
CA GLY A 67 -6.00 0.55 -9.65
C GLY A 67 -7.11 1.19 -8.82
N ASN A 68 -8.25 0.52 -8.71
CA ASN A 68 -9.36 0.99 -7.86
C ASN A 68 -8.99 1.08 -6.37
N LEU A 69 -7.97 0.35 -5.92
CA LEU A 69 -7.52 0.42 -4.53
C LEU A 69 -6.87 1.76 -4.18
N CYS A 70 -6.37 2.52 -5.16
CA CYS A 70 -5.77 3.83 -4.89
C CYS A 70 -6.77 4.81 -4.24
N PRO A 71 -7.93 5.14 -4.85
CA PRO A 71 -8.92 5.99 -4.19
C PRO A 71 -9.50 5.36 -2.92
N LEU A 72 -9.68 4.04 -2.85
CA LEU A 72 -10.19 3.36 -1.64
C LEU A 72 -9.21 3.46 -0.46
N SER A 73 -7.92 3.30 -0.73
CA SER A 73 -6.84 3.45 0.25
C SER A 73 -6.74 4.88 0.74
N MET A 74 -6.72 5.86 -0.18
CA MET A 74 -6.62 7.27 0.19
C MET A 74 -7.83 7.75 0.99
N THR A 75 -9.03 7.30 0.62
CA THR A 75 -10.27 7.59 1.35
C THR A 75 -10.25 7.02 2.76
N HIS A 76 -9.84 5.76 2.92
CA HIS A 76 -9.66 5.15 4.22
C HIS A 76 -8.62 5.92 5.06
N ALA A 77 -7.47 6.24 4.47
CA ALA A 77 -6.36 6.85 5.18
C ALA A 77 -6.57 8.33 5.53
N ALA A 78 -7.50 9.03 4.88
CA ALA A 78 -7.77 10.44 5.18
C ALA A 78 -8.40 10.65 6.57
N VAL A 79 -9.11 9.65 7.12
CA VAL A 79 -9.84 9.77 8.39
C VAL A 79 -8.94 10.17 9.57
N PRO A 80 -7.79 9.51 9.84
CA PRO A 80 -6.86 9.96 10.89
C PRO A 80 -6.41 11.42 10.78
N ALA A 81 -6.20 11.93 9.57
CA ALA A 81 -5.79 13.33 9.38
C ALA A 81 -6.95 14.28 9.66
N LEU A 82 -8.17 13.95 9.20
CA LEU A 82 -9.37 14.74 9.46
C LEU A 82 -9.71 14.79 10.95
N ARG A 83 -9.53 13.70 11.70
CA ARG A 83 -9.75 13.64 13.16
C ARG A 83 -8.87 14.59 13.98
N THR A 84 -7.86 15.22 13.37
CA THR A 84 -7.11 16.30 14.03
C THR A 84 -7.90 17.61 14.12
N ASP A 85 -9.01 17.70 13.39
CA ASP A 85 -9.98 18.80 13.39
C ASP A 85 -11.40 18.24 13.56
N PRO A 86 -12.03 18.41 14.75
CA PRO A 86 -13.33 17.81 15.04
C PRO A 86 -14.47 18.23 14.09
N GLU A 87 -14.45 19.44 13.56
CA GLU A 87 -15.50 19.93 12.65
C GLU A 87 -15.39 19.26 11.29
N LEU A 88 -14.16 19.20 10.74
CA LEU A 88 -13.90 18.48 9.50
C LEU A 88 -14.20 16.98 9.63
N ALA A 89 -13.87 16.37 10.76
CA ALA A 89 -14.18 14.97 11.00
C ALA A 89 -15.70 14.72 11.05
N ALA A 90 -16.46 15.58 11.74
CA ALA A 90 -17.91 15.49 11.82
C ALA A 90 -18.58 15.59 10.44
N GLU A 91 -18.04 16.42 9.54
CA GLU A 91 -18.53 16.53 8.18
C GLU A 91 -18.10 15.34 7.30
N TRP A 92 -16.81 15.03 7.25
CA TRP A 92 -16.28 14.17 6.19
C TRP A 92 -16.22 12.70 6.57
N GLU A 93 -15.94 12.35 7.83
CA GLU A 93 -15.78 10.94 8.22
C GLU A 93 -17.02 10.07 7.91
N PRO A 94 -18.28 10.51 8.17
CA PRO A 94 -19.46 9.75 7.79
C PRO A 94 -19.55 9.49 6.28
N ARG A 95 -19.06 10.41 5.45
CA ARG A 95 -19.07 10.31 3.99
C ARG A 95 -17.96 9.40 3.46
N LEU A 96 -16.76 9.48 4.05
CA LEU A 96 -15.63 8.62 3.67
C LEU A 96 -15.85 7.16 4.10
N THR A 97 -16.58 6.95 5.19
CA THR A 97 -16.93 5.61 5.69
C THR A 97 -18.28 5.10 5.18
N SER A 98 -18.95 5.86 4.31
CA SER A 98 -20.17 5.44 3.61
C SER A 98 -19.90 4.27 2.66
N VAL A 99 -20.90 3.41 2.49
CA VAL A 99 -20.90 2.30 1.53
C VAL A 99 -21.60 2.66 0.22
N ILE A 100 -21.94 3.94 0.03
CA ILE A 100 -22.61 4.45 -1.17
C ILE A 100 -21.55 5.14 -2.05
N TYR A 101 -21.31 4.55 -3.22
CA TYR A 101 -20.48 5.20 -4.24
C TYR A 101 -21.29 6.19 -5.05
N ASP A 102 -20.83 7.44 -5.07
CA ASP A 102 -21.40 8.51 -5.86
C ASP A 102 -20.32 9.18 -6.69
N ARG A 103 -20.42 9.04 -8.02
CA ARG A 103 -19.44 9.59 -8.96
C ARG A 103 -19.65 11.08 -9.26
N GLU A 104 -20.84 11.61 -8.98
CA GLU A 104 -21.19 12.98 -9.37
C GLU A 104 -20.53 13.96 -8.38
N LEU A 105 -19.89 14.99 -8.93
CA LEU A 105 -19.22 16.00 -8.13
C LEU A 105 -20.24 17.04 -7.68
N ARG A 106 -20.40 17.15 -6.36
CA ARG A 106 -21.38 17.98 -5.68
C ARG A 106 -20.79 18.52 -4.38
N PRO A 107 -21.34 19.61 -3.81
CA PRO A 107 -21.00 20.03 -2.46
C PRO A 107 -21.15 18.87 -1.48
N ALA A 108 -20.27 18.81 -0.47
CA ALA A 108 -20.24 17.71 0.50
C ALA A 108 -21.62 17.43 1.15
N PRO A 109 -22.41 18.45 1.56
CA PRO A 109 -23.74 18.23 2.15
C PRO A 109 -24.68 17.37 1.30
N LEU A 110 -24.54 17.39 -0.03
CA LEU A 110 -25.40 16.70 -0.98
C LEU A 110 -24.90 15.31 -1.38
N LYS A 111 -23.74 14.87 -0.85
CA LYS A 111 -23.14 13.58 -1.18
C LYS A 111 -23.49 12.51 -0.13
N PRO A 112 -24.03 11.35 -0.54
CA PRO A 112 -24.28 10.21 0.36
C PRO A 112 -22.99 9.46 0.72
N GLY A 113 -21.91 9.67 -0.05
CA GLY A 113 -20.57 9.12 0.19
C GLY A 113 -19.54 9.92 -0.61
N ALA A 114 -18.30 9.94 -0.13
CA ALA A 114 -17.23 10.71 -0.74
C ALA A 114 -15.94 9.90 -0.86
N LEU A 115 -15.13 10.24 -1.87
CA LEU A 115 -13.78 9.70 -2.04
C LEU A 115 -12.76 10.80 -1.88
N PHE A 116 -11.63 10.50 -1.23
CA PHE A 116 -10.53 11.45 -1.04
C PHE A 116 -9.29 11.03 -1.83
N GLY A 117 -8.61 12.03 -2.37
CA GLY A 117 -7.27 11.92 -2.91
C GLY A 117 -6.23 12.60 -2.01
N MET A 118 -4.99 12.60 -2.47
CA MET A 118 -3.90 13.27 -1.77
C MET A 118 -2.99 14.02 -2.76
N GLY A 119 -2.49 15.18 -2.33
CA GLY A 119 -1.61 16.05 -3.09
C GLY A 119 -0.37 16.46 -2.28
N MET A 120 0.65 15.63 -2.26
CA MET A 120 1.90 15.89 -1.51
C MET A 120 3.04 16.23 -2.45
N THR A 121 3.35 15.31 -3.36
CA THR A 121 4.52 15.33 -4.24
C THR A 121 4.50 16.51 -5.20
N GLU A 122 5.63 17.22 -5.26
CA GLU A 122 5.90 18.25 -6.25
C GLU A 122 7.05 17.83 -7.18
N LYS A 123 7.33 18.65 -8.19
CA LYS A 123 8.32 18.32 -9.25
C LYS A 123 9.73 18.13 -8.67
N GLN A 124 10.07 18.95 -7.69
CA GLN A 124 11.36 18.96 -6.99
C GLN A 124 11.50 17.83 -5.95
N GLY A 125 10.41 17.17 -5.54
CA GLY A 125 10.50 16.09 -4.57
C GLY A 125 9.16 15.58 -4.03
N GLY A 126 9.10 14.27 -3.80
CA GLY A 126 8.01 13.62 -3.05
C GLY A 126 8.42 13.03 -1.70
N SER A 127 9.70 12.72 -1.51
CA SER A 127 10.22 12.24 -0.21
C SER A 127 10.49 13.40 0.74
N ASP A 128 11.09 14.49 0.22
CA ASP A 128 11.29 15.73 0.98
C ASP A 128 10.12 16.69 0.74
N VAL A 129 8.98 16.40 1.37
CA VAL A 129 7.79 17.28 1.30
C VAL A 129 8.02 18.66 1.92
N ARG A 130 9.11 18.85 2.70
CA ARG A 130 9.47 20.17 3.22
C ARG A 130 10.00 21.07 2.10
N ALA A 131 10.50 20.52 1.00
CA ALA A 131 10.88 21.29 -0.17
C ALA A 131 9.69 21.77 -1.02
N ASN A 132 8.44 21.48 -0.63
CA ASN A 132 7.25 21.95 -1.34
C ASN A 132 7.24 23.48 -1.49
N ALA A 133 6.80 23.94 -2.66
CA ALA A 133 6.77 25.33 -3.09
C ALA A 133 5.34 25.84 -3.32
N THR A 134 4.32 24.97 -3.34
CA THR A 134 2.92 25.41 -3.29
C THR A 134 2.70 26.29 -2.05
N THR A 135 2.20 27.50 -2.24
CA THR A 135 1.94 28.47 -1.16
C THR A 135 0.47 28.45 -0.77
N ALA A 136 0.20 28.88 0.46
CA ALA A 136 -1.15 29.07 0.99
C ALA A 136 -1.23 30.45 1.63
N ARG A 137 -2.06 31.33 1.07
CA ARG A 137 -2.32 32.68 1.59
C ARG A 137 -3.61 32.67 2.41
N PRO A 138 -3.62 33.17 3.65
CA PRO A 138 -4.84 33.23 4.44
C PRO A 138 -5.89 34.13 3.78
N LEU A 139 -7.16 33.74 3.92
CA LEU A 139 -8.32 34.52 3.53
C LEU A 139 -8.96 35.20 4.76
N ALA A 140 -10.07 35.92 4.56
CA ALA A 140 -10.73 36.67 5.63
C ALA A 140 -11.40 35.77 6.69
N GLU A 141 -11.90 34.61 6.28
CA GLU A 141 -12.46 33.61 7.19
C GLU A 141 -11.35 32.78 7.82
N ASP A 142 -11.36 32.65 9.15
CA ASP A 142 -10.33 31.90 9.87
C ASP A 142 -10.25 30.44 9.40
N GLY A 143 -9.03 29.92 9.31
CA GLY A 143 -8.78 28.57 8.83
C GLY A 143 -8.93 28.38 7.31
N THR A 144 -9.34 29.40 6.54
CA THR A 144 -9.46 29.33 5.08
C THR A 144 -8.30 30.01 4.36
N TYR A 145 -7.91 29.41 3.23
CA TYR A 145 -6.71 29.78 2.48
C TYR A 145 -6.94 29.70 0.99
N GLU A 146 -6.11 30.42 0.26
CA GLU A 146 -5.97 30.34 -1.17
C GLU A 146 -4.62 29.70 -1.52
N LEU A 147 -4.65 28.63 -2.30
CA LEU A 147 -3.46 27.89 -2.73
C LEU A 147 -3.05 28.29 -4.15
N THR A 148 -1.74 28.47 -4.33
CA THR A 148 -1.10 28.68 -5.63
C THR A 148 0.13 27.78 -5.74
N GLY A 149 0.23 27.01 -6.82
CA GLY A 149 1.34 26.08 -7.04
C GLY A 149 0.92 24.84 -7.82
N HIS A 150 1.52 23.69 -7.51
CA HIS A 150 1.26 22.46 -8.26
C HIS A 150 1.49 21.19 -7.46
N LYS A 151 0.85 20.10 -7.90
CA LYS A 151 1.19 18.74 -7.50
C LYS A 151 1.55 17.91 -8.71
N TRP A 152 2.70 17.26 -8.61
CA TRP A 152 3.27 16.51 -9.71
C TRP A 152 2.64 15.15 -9.88
N PHE A 153 2.20 14.52 -8.79
CA PHE A 153 1.41 13.29 -8.83
C PHE A 153 0.19 13.45 -7.92
N CYS A 154 -0.99 13.51 -8.53
CA CYS A 154 -2.27 13.54 -7.83
C CYS A 154 -3.17 12.44 -8.41
N SER A 155 -3.28 11.32 -7.69
CA SER A 155 -4.10 10.17 -8.12
C SER A 155 -5.57 10.39 -7.81
N ALA A 156 -6.43 9.72 -8.58
CA ALA A 156 -7.88 9.84 -8.50
C ALA A 156 -8.35 11.32 -8.54
N PRO A 157 -8.07 12.07 -9.62
CA PRO A 157 -8.40 13.50 -9.73
C PRO A 157 -9.91 13.80 -9.68
N MET A 158 -10.77 12.78 -9.77
CA MET A 158 -12.22 12.89 -9.63
C MET A 158 -12.72 12.61 -8.19
N SER A 159 -11.81 12.45 -7.22
CA SER A 159 -12.16 12.44 -5.80
C SER A 159 -12.83 13.75 -5.37
N ASP A 160 -13.67 13.71 -4.35
CA ASP A 160 -14.47 14.85 -3.87
C ASP A 160 -13.64 15.88 -3.12
N GLY A 161 -12.58 15.42 -2.44
CA GLY A 161 -11.64 16.26 -1.71
C GLY A 161 -10.22 15.70 -1.75
N PHE A 162 -9.26 16.57 -1.49
CA PHE A 162 -7.84 16.22 -1.46
C PHE A 162 -7.19 16.76 -0.20
N LEU A 163 -6.40 15.93 0.48
CA LEU A 163 -5.47 16.42 1.50
C LEU A 163 -4.16 16.86 0.82
N VAL A 164 -3.86 18.16 0.91
CA VAL A 164 -2.79 18.84 0.18
C VAL A 164 -1.82 19.50 1.16
N LEU A 165 -0.51 19.34 0.92
CA LEU A 165 0.52 20.05 1.68
C LEU A 165 0.94 21.34 0.94
N ALA A 166 0.84 22.48 1.62
CA ALA A 166 1.28 23.78 1.11
C ALA A 166 1.95 24.63 2.21
N ARG A 167 2.71 25.65 1.83
CA ARG A 167 3.41 26.58 2.73
C ARG A 167 2.52 27.76 3.11
N ALA A 168 2.05 27.76 4.34
CA ALA A 168 1.42 28.90 4.99
C ALA A 168 2.48 29.77 5.71
N PRO A 169 2.13 30.96 6.25
CA PRO A 169 3.06 31.80 7.00
C PRO A 169 3.81 31.07 8.13
N GLY A 170 3.12 30.21 8.89
CA GLY A 170 3.68 29.38 9.96
C GLY A 170 4.41 28.12 9.50
N GLY A 171 4.52 27.85 8.19
CA GLY A 171 5.28 26.74 7.61
C GLY A 171 4.44 25.75 6.82
N LEU A 172 4.95 24.52 6.68
CA LEU A 172 4.28 23.48 5.89
C LEU A 172 3.03 22.97 6.62
N THR A 173 1.88 23.14 5.99
CA THR A 173 0.55 22.92 6.57
C THR A 173 -0.25 21.95 5.69
N CYS A 174 -1.16 21.21 6.32
CA CYS A 174 -2.11 20.33 5.63
C CYS A 174 -3.41 21.09 5.38
N PHE A 175 -3.98 20.92 4.19
CA PHE A 175 -5.21 21.55 3.75
C PHE A 175 -6.15 20.53 3.13
N LEU A 176 -7.45 20.70 3.35
CA LEU A 176 -8.52 20.06 2.61
C LEU A 176 -8.89 20.96 1.42
N VAL A 177 -8.75 20.42 0.22
CA VAL A 177 -9.16 21.06 -1.04
C VAL A 177 -10.37 20.29 -1.60
N PRO A 178 -11.61 20.81 -1.46
CA PRO A 178 -12.78 20.20 -2.10
C PRO A 178 -12.79 20.50 -3.61
N ARG A 179 -13.37 19.61 -4.42
CA ARG A 179 -13.57 19.83 -5.87
C ARG A 179 -14.77 20.73 -6.19
N VAL A 180 -15.73 20.81 -5.27
CA VAL A 180 -16.92 21.63 -5.40
C VAL A 180 -17.11 22.39 -4.09
N LEU A 181 -17.27 23.71 -4.19
CA LEU A 181 -17.47 24.60 -3.05
C LEU A 181 -18.92 24.52 -2.55
N GLU A 182 -19.19 25.10 -1.38
CA GLU A 182 -20.53 25.04 -0.75
C GLU A 182 -21.63 25.69 -1.61
N ASP A 183 -21.28 26.73 -2.38
CA ASP A 183 -22.19 27.41 -3.30
C ASP A 183 -22.50 26.61 -4.59
N GLY A 184 -21.91 25.42 -4.73
CA GLY A 184 -22.08 24.55 -5.90
C GLY A 184 -21.10 24.83 -7.04
N THR A 185 -20.28 25.87 -6.95
CA THR A 185 -19.27 26.17 -7.96
C THR A 185 -18.08 25.21 -7.89
N ARG A 186 -17.39 25.04 -9.02
CA ARG A 186 -16.18 24.21 -9.10
C ARG A 186 -15.02 24.99 -8.48
N ASN A 187 -14.31 24.35 -7.55
CA ASN A 187 -13.06 24.92 -7.06
C ASN A 187 -12.00 24.88 -8.17
N VAL A 188 -11.06 25.81 -8.15
CA VAL A 188 -9.98 25.84 -9.15
C VAL A 188 -9.06 24.66 -8.90
N PHE A 189 -8.99 23.74 -9.85
CA PHE A 189 -8.15 22.54 -9.75
C PHE A 189 -7.78 22.10 -11.16
N LEU A 190 -6.72 22.71 -11.68
CA LEU A 190 -6.37 22.71 -13.10
C LEU A 190 -5.63 21.42 -13.44
N LEU A 191 -6.32 20.49 -14.10
CA LEU A 191 -5.74 19.25 -14.56
C LEU A 191 -4.93 19.50 -15.84
N GLN A 192 -3.62 19.28 -15.79
CA GLN A 192 -2.73 19.58 -16.93
C GLN A 192 -2.57 18.37 -17.85
N ARG A 193 -2.25 17.21 -17.27
CA ARG A 193 -2.14 15.94 -18.00
C ARG A 193 -2.36 14.74 -17.08
N LEU A 194 -2.67 13.60 -17.69
CA LEU A 194 -2.56 12.30 -17.04
C LEU A 194 -1.19 11.69 -17.30
N LYS A 195 -0.67 10.96 -16.31
CA LYS A 195 0.55 10.19 -16.44
C LYS A 195 0.32 9.00 -17.37
N ASP A 196 1.24 8.77 -18.31
CA ASP A 196 1.36 7.49 -18.98
C ASP A 196 2.22 6.56 -18.09
N LYS A 197 1.60 5.54 -17.51
CA LYS A 197 2.19 4.70 -16.46
C LYS A 197 2.47 3.29 -16.98
N LEU A 198 3.54 2.70 -16.45
CA LEU A 198 3.90 1.28 -16.65
C LEU A 198 2.75 0.33 -16.29
N GLY A 199 2.31 0.40 -15.03
CA GLY A 199 1.14 -0.31 -14.49
C GLY A 199 0.12 0.67 -13.93
N ASN A 200 -0.84 0.16 -13.16
CA ASN A 200 -1.86 0.94 -12.47
C ASN A 200 -2.69 1.82 -13.43
N ARG A 201 -2.85 1.35 -14.67
CA ARG A 201 -3.36 2.14 -15.80
C ARG A 201 -4.85 2.44 -15.70
N SER A 202 -5.61 1.62 -14.97
CA SER A 202 -7.01 1.92 -14.68
C SER A 202 -7.20 3.16 -13.82
N ASN A 203 -6.25 3.47 -12.93
CA ASN A 203 -6.28 4.63 -12.04
C ASN A 203 -5.67 5.86 -12.72
N ALA A 204 -6.42 6.94 -12.83
CA ALA A 204 -5.89 8.20 -13.34
C ALA A 204 -4.95 8.84 -12.31
N SER A 205 -3.74 9.18 -12.73
CA SER A 205 -2.82 10.03 -11.96
C SER A 205 -2.57 11.29 -12.76
N ALA A 206 -2.89 12.44 -12.19
CA ALA A 206 -2.81 13.73 -12.85
C ALA A 206 -1.62 14.57 -12.37
N GLU A 207 -1.23 15.51 -13.22
CA GLU A 207 -0.56 16.74 -12.81
C GLU A 207 -1.62 17.82 -12.61
N VAL A 208 -1.51 18.52 -11.48
CA VAL A 208 -2.51 19.50 -11.06
C VAL A 208 -1.82 20.80 -10.74
N GLU A 209 -2.41 21.91 -11.17
CA GLU A 209 -2.02 23.25 -10.75
C GLU A 209 -3.14 23.91 -9.96
N PHE A 210 -2.72 24.72 -8.99
CA PHE A 210 -3.58 25.52 -8.14
C PHE A 210 -3.33 26.99 -8.49
N ASP A 211 -4.41 27.71 -8.72
CA ASP A 211 -4.40 29.13 -9.01
C ASP A 211 -5.64 29.74 -8.36
N GLY A 212 -5.47 30.34 -7.20
CA GLY A 212 -6.61 30.82 -6.45
C GLY A 212 -7.47 29.71 -5.80
N THR A 213 -6.91 28.53 -5.59
CA THR A 213 -7.67 27.37 -5.10
C THR A 213 -8.06 27.54 -3.64
N TRP A 214 -9.36 27.57 -3.34
CA TRP A 214 -9.83 27.63 -1.97
C TRP A 214 -9.48 26.34 -1.21
N ALA A 215 -9.05 26.45 0.03
CA ALA A 215 -8.78 25.32 0.90
C ALA A 215 -9.04 25.64 2.36
N ARG A 216 -9.39 24.61 3.14
CA ARG A 216 -9.54 24.69 4.59
C ARG A 216 -8.38 24.01 5.29
N ARG A 217 -7.77 24.66 6.27
CA ARG A 217 -6.65 24.10 7.06
C ARG A 217 -7.10 22.85 7.83
N VAL A 218 -6.23 21.86 7.93
CA VAL A 218 -6.43 20.62 8.70
C VAL A 218 -5.37 20.51 9.78
N GLY A 219 -5.79 20.52 11.05
CA GLY A 219 -4.89 20.57 12.19
C GLY A 219 -4.10 21.87 12.27
N GLU A 220 -3.04 21.92 13.08
CA GLU A 220 -2.26 23.15 13.33
C GLU A 220 -1.45 23.62 12.12
N GLU A 221 -1.38 24.94 11.92
CA GLU A 221 -0.49 25.56 10.93
C GLU A 221 0.98 25.21 11.22
N GLY A 222 1.78 24.96 10.16
CA GLY A 222 3.18 24.57 10.27
C GLY A 222 3.41 23.12 10.71
N ARG A 223 2.34 22.38 11.03
CA ARG A 223 2.38 21.00 11.53
C ARG A 223 1.86 19.98 10.52
N GLY A 224 1.83 20.32 9.22
CA GLY A 224 1.26 19.48 8.17
C GLY A 224 1.80 18.04 8.12
N VAL A 225 3.12 17.85 8.29
CA VAL A 225 3.72 16.49 8.36
C VAL A 225 3.19 15.68 9.54
N ARG A 226 3.00 16.34 10.70
CA ARG A 226 2.44 15.68 11.89
C ARG A 226 0.97 15.35 11.68
N THR A 227 0.19 16.26 11.08
CA THR A 227 -1.23 16.05 10.76
C THR A 227 -1.46 14.77 9.95
N ILE A 228 -0.62 14.52 8.94
CA ILE A 228 -0.82 13.40 8.02
C ILE A 228 -0.12 12.09 8.43
N ILE A 229 0.54 12.04 9.60
CA ILE A 229 1.37 10.86 9.93
C ILE A 229 0.54 9.58 10.06
N GLY A 230 -0.67 9.67 10.61
CA GLY A 230 -1.61 8.55 10.69
C GLY A 230 -2.14 8.11 9.32
N MET A 231 -2.37 9.07 8.43
CA MET A 231 -2.74 8.81 7.03
C MET A 231 -1.65 8.06 6.29
N VAL A 232 -0.40 8.53 6.38
CA VAL A 232 0.77 7.88 5.76
C VAL A 232 1.00 6.47 6.34
N ALA A 233 0.78 6.27 7.63
CA ALA A 233 0.89 4.94 8.22
C ALA A 233 -0.16 3.95 7.64
N ALA A 234 -1.41 4.41 7.48
CA ALA A 234 -2.48 3.59 6.90
C ALA A 234 -2.22 3.24 5.42
N THR A 235 -1.77 4.19 4.61
CA THR A 235 -1.43 3.93 3.19
C THR A 235 -0.23 3.00 3.04
N ARG A 236 0.75 3.08 3.93
CA ARG A 236 1.89 2.15 3.94
C ARG A 236 1.47 0.72 4.26
N LEU A 237 0.53 0.51 5.18
CA LEU A 237 -0.06 -0.80 5.41
C LEU A 237 -0.81 -1.30 4.18
N ASP A 238 -1.56 -0.44 3.49
CA ASP A 238 -2.24 -0.80 2.23
C ASP A 238 -1.26 -1.18 1.12
N CYS A 239 -0.05 -0.60 1.08
CA CYS A 239 1.01 -1.04 0.16
C CYS A 239 1.44 -2.48 0.43
N VAL A 240 1.53 -2.87 1.71
CA VAL A 240 1.85 -4.25 2.12
C VAL A 240 0.72 -5.18 1.72
N LEU A 241 -0.54 -4.82 2.03
CA LEU A 241 -1.73 -5.60 1.68
C LEU A 241 -1.87 -5.80 0.16
N GLY A 242 -1.71 -4.72 -0.62
CA GLY A 242 -1.77 -4.77 -2.08
C GLY A 242 -0.64 -5.62 -2.66
N SER A 243 0.58 -5.53 -2.12
CA SER A 243 1.68 -6.35 -2.60
C SER A 243 1.49 -7.83 -2.25
N ALA A 244 0.99 -8.15 -1.05
CA ALA A 244 0.62 -9.51 -0.67
C ALA A 244 -0.48 -10.08 -1.56
N GLY A 245 -1.49 -9.29 -1.91
CA GLY A 245 -2.55 -9.68 -2.84
C GLY A 245 -2.04 -9.97 -4.26
N LEU A 246 -1.13 -9.13 -4.78
CA LEU A 246 -0.49 -9.35 -6.09
C LEU A 246 0.36 -10.64 -6.09
N MET A 247 1.18 -10.85 -5.07
CA MET A 247 1.95 -12.09 -4.90
C MET A 247 1.03 -13.30 -4.87
N ARG A 248 -0.03 -13.26 -4.06
CA ARG A 248 -0.97 -14.38 -3.95
C ARG A 248 -1.63 -14.71 -5.28
N GLN A 249 -2.02 -13.70 -6.06
CA GLN A 249 -2.59 -13.91 -7.38
C GLN A 249 -1.58 -14.56 -8.34
N ALA A 250 -0.34 -14.06 -8.36
CA ALA A 250 0.71 -14.57 -9.23
C ALA A 250 1.03 -16.05 -8.90
N VAL A 251 1.21 -16.37 -7.61
CA VAL A 251 1.47 -17.73 -7.14
C VAL A 251 0.30 -18.67 -7.44
N ALA A 252 -0.93 -18.24 -7.20
CA ALA A 252 -2.11 -19.05 -7.48
C ALA A 252 -2.19 -19.44 -8.97
N GLN A 253 -1.89 -18.51 -9.88
CA GLN A 253 -1.90 -18.77 -11.31
C GLN A 253 -0.75 -19.67 -11.75
N ALA A 254 0.46 -19.46 -11.22
CA ALA A 254 1.62 -20.32 -11.48
C ALA A 254 1.37 -21.77 -11.00
N VAL A 255 0.94 -21.95 -9.75
CA VAL A 255 0.65 -23.27 -9.18
C VAL A 255 -0.47 -23.96 -9.95
N HIS A 256 -1.55 -23.25 -10.27
CA HIS A 256 -2.64 -23.81 -11.07
C HIS A 256 -2.15 -24.24 -12.45
N HIS A 257 -1.40 -23.39 -13.17
CA HIS A 257 -0.85 -23.75 -14.48
C HIS A 257 0.02 -25.01 -14.40
N CYS A 258 0.97 -25.06 -13.47
CA CYS A 258 1.90 -26.18 -13.34
C CYS A 258 1.21 -27.48 -12.88
N ALA A 259 0.08 -27.39 -12.18
CA ALA A 259 -0.70 -28.56 -11.76
C ALA A 259 -1.47 -29.24 -12.90
N HIS A 260 -1.58 -28.57 -14.05
CA HIS A 260 -2.30 -29.06 -15.24
C HIS A 260 -1.40 -29.19 -16.48
N ARG A 261 -0.32 -28.41 -16.57
CA ARG A 261 0.62 -28.49 -17.68
C ARG A 261 1.52 -29.71 -17.54
N GLU A 262 1.63 -30.49 -18.62
CA GLU A 262 2.57 -31.60 -18.73
C GLU A 262 3.79 -31.22 -19.57
N ALA A 263 4.97 -31.69 -19.15
CA ALA A 263 6.21 -31.64 -19.90
C ALA A 263 7.11 -32.80 -19.46
N PHE A 264 7.90 -33.34 -20.40
CA PHE A 264 8.80 -34.46 -20.14
C PHE A 264 8.11 -35.66 -19.45
N GLY A 265 6.85 -35.94 -19.82
CA GLY A 265 6.11 -37.13 -19.38
C GLY A 265 5.42 -37.03 -18.00
N ALA A 266 5.42 -35.87 -17.34
CA ALA A 266 4.71 -35.67 -16.07
C ALA A 266 4.15 -34.24 -15.97
N LYS A 267 3.28 -33.98 -14.98
CA LYS A 267 2.85 -32.62 -14.66
C LYS A 267 4.03 -31.81 -14.16
N LEU A 268 4.02 -30.51 -14.41
CA LEU A 268 5.09 -29.63 -13.94
C LEU A 268 5.20 -29.60 -12.42
N THR A 269 4.10 -29.73 -11.66
CA THR A 269 4.16 -29.90 -10.19
C THR A 269 4.82 -31.20 -9.72
N ASP A 270 4.92 -32.20 -10.60
CA ASP A 270 5.55 -33.48 -10.31
C ASP A 270 7.07 -33.43 -10.54
N GLN A 271 7.54 -32.45 -11.32
CA GLN A 271 8.95 -32.21 -11.59
C GLN A 271 9.64 -31.61 -10.35
N PRO A 272 10.68 -32.24 -9.76
CA PRO A 272 11.26 -31.82 -8.49
C PRO A 272 11.73 -30.36 -8.45
N LEU A 273 12.37 -29.88 -9.52
CA LEU A 273 12.89 -28.52 -9.59
C LEU A 273 11.75 -27.48 -9.65
N MET A 274 10.73 -27.72 -10.47
CA MET A 274 9.57 -26.83 -10.54
C MET A 274 8.79 -26.81 -9.22
N ARG A 275 8.64 -27.97 -8.55
CA ARG A 275 8.05 -28.02 -7.21
C ARG A 275 8.82 -27.14 -6.22
N ASN A 276 10.15 -27.10 -6.31
CA ASN A 276 10.97 -26.22 -5.49
C ASN A 276 10.66 -24.74 -5.78
N VAL A 277 10.66 -24.32 -7.04
CA VAL A 277 10.32 -22.94 -7.44
C VAL A 277 8.93 -22.54 -6.92
N LEU A 278 7.92 -23.38 -7.14
CA LEU A 278 6.55 -23.12 -6.70
C LEU A 278 6.43 -23.04 -5.18
N ALA A 279 7.11 -23.92 -4.44
CA ALA A 279 7.14 -23.88 -2.99
C ALA A 279 7.79 -22.58 -2.49
N ASP A 280 8.89 -22.18 -3.12
CA ASP A 280 9.63 -20.97 -2.75
C ASP A 280 8.82 -19.68 -2.97
N LEU A 281 8.09 -19.62 -4.09
CA LEU A 281 7.14 -18.54 -4.36
C LEU A 281 5.97 -18.53 -3.36
N ALA A 282 5.45 -19.72 -3.01
CA ALA A 282 4.39 -19.86 -2.02
C ALA A 282 4.81 -19.37 -0.62
N LEU A 283 6.06 -19.60 -0.21
CA LEU A 283 6.60 -19.08 1.05
C LEU A 283 6.55 -17.56 1.11
N GLU A 284 6.95 -16.85 0.04
CA GLU A 284 6.85 -15.39 -0.02
C GLU A 284 5.41 -14.91 0.13
N SER A 285 4.48 -15.54 -0.61
CA SER A 285 3.06 -15.18 -0.56
C SER A 285 2.46 -15.42 0.83
N GLU A 286 2.80 -16.52 1.50
CA GLU A 286 2.28 -16.86 2.83
C GLU A 286 2.86 -15.96 3.92
N ALA A 287 4.17 -15.68 3.86
CA ALA A 287 4.85 -14.76 4.77
C ALA A 287 4.32 -13.32 4.64
N ALA A 288 4.12 -12.84 3.41
CA ALA A 288 3.58 -11.50 3.15
C ALA A 288 2.14 -11.37 3.64
N THR A 289 1.29 -12.36 3.38
CA THR A 289 -0.13 -12.35 3.77
C THR A 289 -0.27 -12.40 5.29
N THR A 290 0.46 -13.29 5.96
CA THR A 290 0.43 -13.44 7.42
C THR A 290 0.87 -12.15 8.12
N LEU A 291 1.97 -11.55 7.65
CA LEU A 291 2.45 -10.26 8.17
C LEU A 291 1.41 -9.14 7.97
N ALA A 292 0.87 -9.01 6.75
CA ALA A 292 -0.07 -7.94 6.44
C ALA A 292 -1.33 -8.00 7.31
N LEU A 293 -1.89 -9.20 7.52
CA LEU A 293 -3.06 -9.41 8.38
C LEU A 293 -2.76 -9.20 9.87
N ARG A 294 -1.57 -9.57 10.34
CA ARG A 294 -1.15 -9.30 11.73
C ARG A 294 -1.04 -7.80 12.02
N LEU A 295 -0.53 -7.03 11.06
CA LEU A 295 -0.46 -5.57 11.19
C LEU A 295 -1.86 -4.93 11.19
N ALA A 296 -2.78 -5.44 10.36
CA ALA A 296 -4.17 -5.00 10.43
C ALA A 296 -4.83 -5.32 11.79
N ALA A 297 -4.51 -6.49 12.38
CA ALA A 297 -4.99 -6.85 13.72
C ALA A 297 -4.43 -5.94 14.82
N ALA A 298 -3.17 -5.49 14.69
CA ALA A 298 -2.60 -4.49 15.58
C ALA A 298 -3.35 -3.14 15.52
N CYS A 299 -3.84 -2.76 14.33
CA CYS A 299 -4.66 -1.55 14.16
C CYS A 299 -6.01 -1.66 14.87
N ASP A 300 -6.64 -2.84 14.87
CA ASP A 300 -7.93 -3.08 15.54
C ASP A 300 -7.81 -3.08 17.07
N ASP A 301 -6.73 -3.64 17.62
CA ASP A 301 -6.46 -3.59 19.07
C ASP A 301 -6.25 -2.15 19.53
N GLY A 302 -5.40 -1.42 18.82
CA GLY A 302 -5.14 0.00 19.07
C GLY A 302 -4.51 0.29 20.43
N GLY A 303 -4.12 -0.71 21.23
CA GLY A 303 -3.45 -0.56 22.51
C GLY A 303 -2.06 0.06 22.36
N GLU A 304 -1.49 0.59 23.45
CA GLU A 304 -0.19 1.27 23.42
C GLU A 304 0.92 0.38 22.86
N GLN A 305 0.94 -0.88 23.27
CA GLN A 305 1.85 -1.90 22.79
C GLN A 305 1.75 -2.12 21.27
N GLU A 306 0.54 -2.31 20.75
CA GLU A 306 0.31 -2.57 19.32
C GLU A 306 0.57 -1.32 18.49
N ARG A 307 0.25 -0.12 19.01
CA ARG A 307 0.64 1.15 18.38
C ARG A 307 2.16 1.28 18.29
N ALA A 308 2.89 0.96 19.36
CA ALA A 308 4.35 1.00 19.37
C ALA A 308 4.95 -0.02 18.39
N LEU A 309 4.39 -1.24 18.32
CA LEU A 309 4.77 -2.25 17.32
C LEU A 309 4.59 -1.73 15.89
N LEU A 310 3.44 -1.12 15.59
CA LEU A 310 3.13 -0.59 14.26
C LEU A 310 4.12 0.48 13.79
N ARG A 311 4.67 1.29 14.70
CA ARG A 311 5.65 2.36 14.36
C ARG A 311 6.89 1.82 13.67
N ILE A 312 7.35 0.62 14.03
CA ILE A 312 8.54 -0.02 13.44
C ILE A 312 8.16 -1.11 12.43
N ALA A 313 7.10 -1.88 12.69
CA ALA A 313 6.74 -3.03 11.87
C ALA A 313 6.15 -2.63 10.51
N VAL A 314 5.35 -1.56 10.42
CA VAL A 314 4.77 -1.09 9.15
C VAL A 314 5.84 -0.65 8.14
N PRO A 315 6.80 0.24 8.47
CA PRO A 315 7.84 0.61 7.51
C PRO A 315 8.75 -0.57 7.13
N ALA A 316 9.08 -1.47 8.07
CA ALA A 316 9.84 -2.68 7.77
C ALA A 316 9.09 -3.62 6.81
N ALA A 317 7.80 -3.87 7.07
CA ALA A 317 6.94 -4.67 6.22
C ALA A 317 6.77 -4.05 4.84
N LYS A 318 6.52 -2.73 4.75
CA LYS A 318 6.43 -2.03 3.47
C LYS A 318 7.73 -2.16 2.70
N TYR A 319 8.88 -1.92 3.32
CA TYR A 319 10.18 -2.07 2.67
C TYR A 319 10.32 -3.46 2.05
N TRP A 320 10.13 -4.51 2.85
CA TRP A 320 10.42 -5.87 2.44
C TRP A 320 9.39 -6.43 1.46
N VAL A 321 8.11 -6.44 1.82
CA VAL A 321 7.05 -7.07 1.02
C VAL A 321 6.91 -6.39 -0.34
N THR A 322 6.96 -5.06 -0.40
CA THR A 322 6.83 -4.35 -1.69
C THR A 322 8.06 -4.55 -2.59
N LYS A 323 9.25 -4.82 -2.03
CA LYS A 323 10.47 -5.14 -2.80
C LYS A 323 10.52 -6.57 -3.28
N ARG A 324 9.89 -7.51 -2.56
CA ARG A 324 9.75 -8.90 -2.98
C ARG A 324 8.66 -9.10 -4.04
N CYS A 325 7.70 -8.18 -4.16
CA CYS A 325 6.58 -8.34 -5.09
C CYS A 325 7.01 -8.45 -6.56
N PRO A 326 7.92 -7.61 -7.10
CA PRO A 326 8.35 -7.74 -8.48
C PRO A 326 9.03 -9.08 -8.83
N PRO A 327 10.06 -9.56 -8.10
CA PRO A 327 10.68 -10.84 -8.45
C PRO A 327 9.69 -12.01 -8.35
N VAL A 328 8.78 -12.02 -7.37
CA VAL A 328 7.72 -13.05 -7.30
C VAL A 328 6.82 -13.01 -8.54
N ALA A 329 6.38 -11.83 -8.98
CA ALA A 329 5.51 -11.70 -10.14
C ALA A 329 6.21 -12.11 -11.44
N VAL A 330 7.50 -11.83 -11.58
CA VAL A 330 8.31 -12.18 -12.76
C VAL A 330 8.53 -13.70 -12.82
N GLU A 331 8.98 -14.32 -11.72
CA GLU A 331 9.19 -15.77 -11.66
C GLU A 331 7.87 -16.55 -11.88
N ALA A 332 6.77 -16.07 -11.30
CA ALA A 332 5.46 -16.66 -11.53
C ALA A 332 5.03 -16.57 -13.00
N ALA A 333 5.38 -15.49 -13.71
CA ALA A 333 5.14 -15.39 -15.15
C ALA A 333 5.99 -16.39 -15.93
N GLU A 334 7.25 -16.61 -15.53
CA GLU A 334 8.15 -17.60 -16.13
C GLU A 334 7.61 -19.04 -15.96
N CYS A 335 6.93 -19.34 -14.85
CA CYS A 335 6.27 -20.64 -14.64
C CYS A 335 5.20 -20.97 -15.70
N LEU A 336 4.62 -19.95 -16.36
CA LEU A 336 3.65 -20.12 -17.46
C LEU A 336 4.33 -20.19 -18.85
N GLY A 337 5.65 -20.06 -18.91
CA GLY A 337 6.43 -19.98 -20.15
C GLY A 337 6.01 -18.79 -21.01
N GLY A 338 6.00 -18.97 -22.34
CA GLY A 338 5.67 -17.91 -23.29
C GLY A 338 4.31 -17.24 -23.06
N ASN A 339 3.31 -17.99 -22.56
CA ASN A 339 1.99 -17.44 -22.27
C ASN A 339 2.02 -16.43 -21.11
N GLY A 340 2.92 -16.60 -20.14
CA GLY A 340 3.09 -15.65 -19.04
C GLY A 340 3.61 -14.27 -19.50
N TYR A 341 4.15 -14.18 -20.72
CA TYR A 341 4.60 -12.93 -21.32
C TYR A 341 3.52 -12.23 -22.18
N VAL A 342 2.38 -12.89 -22.38
CA VAL A 342 1.28 -12.42 -23.24
C VAL A 342 0.17 -11.81 -22.38
N GLU A 343 -0.33 -10.63 -22.74
CA GLU A 343 -1.25 -9.80 -21.92
C GLU A 343 -2.54 -10.53 -21.54
N GLU A 344 -3.02 -11.41 -22.41
CA GLU A 344 -4.22 -12.25 -22.23
C GLU A 344 -4.13 -13.19 -21.02
N SER A 345 -2.91 -13.55 -20.59
CA SER A 345 -2.72 -14.34 -19.36
C SER A 345 -2.99 -13.54 -18.09
N GLY A 346 -2.90 -12.21 -18.17
CA GLY A 346 -2.98 -11.30 -17.02
C GLY A 346 -1.68 -11.17 -16.22
N LEU A 347 -0.66 -12.01 -16.43
CA LEU A 347 0.63 -11.93 -15.73
C LEU A 347 1.42 -10.65 -16.06
N PRO A 348 1.51 -10.20 -17.34
CA PRO A 348 2.21 -8.96 -17.66
C PRO A 348 1.63 -7.76 -16.91
N ARG A 349 0.31 -7.72 -16.69
CA ARG A 349 -0.33 -6.70 -15.86
C ARG A 349 0.16 -6.76 -14.41
N LEU A 350 0.29 -7.94 -13.80
CA LEU A 350 0.82 -8.08 -12.44
C LEU A 350 2.29 -7.66 -12.36
N VAL A 351 3.10 -8.04 -13.36
CA VAL A 351 4.50 -7.62 -13.47
C VAL A 351 4.59 -6.09 -13.54
N ARG A 352 3.75 -5.44 -14.36
CA ARG A 352 3.70 -3.97 -14.49
C ARG A 352 3.17 -3.26 -13.24
N GLU A 353 2.30 -3.90 -12.46
CA GLU A 353 1.74 -3.36 -11.21
C GLU A 353 2.72 -3.47 -10.03
N SER A 354 3.44 -4.59 -9.96
CA SER A 354 4.24 -5.00 -8.79
C SER A 354 5.26 -3.98 -8.26
N PRO A 355 5.88 -3.08 -9.05
CA PRO A 355 6.83 -2.10 -8.53
C PRO A 355 6.17 -0.90 -7.83
N LEU A 356 4.90 -0.62 -8.12
CA LEU A 356 4.24 0.63 -7.73
C LEU A 356 4.26 0.83 -6.22
N ASN A 357 3.85 -0.18 -5.45
CA ASN A 357 3.73 -0.07 -3.99
C ASN A 357 5.09 0.14 -3.29
N SER A 358 6.20 -0.20 -3.96
CA SER A 358 7.54 0.10 -3.47
C SER A 358 7.93 1.56 -3.69
N ILE A 359 7.40 2.21 -4.73
CA ILE A 359 7.66 3.61 -5.10
C ILE A 359 6.71 4.55 -4.35
N TRP A 360 5.41 4.23 -4.34
CA TRP A 360 4.37 5.05 -3.73
C TRP A 360 4.51 5.11 -2.20
N GLU A 361 4.18 6.27 -1.62
CA GLU A 361 4.21 6.54 -0.18
C GLU A 361 5.54 6.19 0.52
N GLY A 362 6.61 6.78 0.00
CA GLY A 362 7.97 6.66 0.53
C GLY A 362 8.69 5.41 0.01
N ALA A 363 9.68 5.62 -0.85
CA ALA A 363 10.49 4.56 -1.43
C ALA A 363 11.30 3.79 -0.38
N GLY A 364 11.92 2.67 -0.77
CA GLY A 364 12.64 1.78 0.16
C GLY A 364 13.67 2.47 1.07
N ASN A 365 14.41 3.47 0.58
CA ASN A 365 15.34 4.24 1.43
C ASN A 365 14.61 5.02 2.53
N VAL A 366 13.48 5.64 2.20
CA VAL A 366 12.66 6.39 3.16
C VAL A 366 12.14 5.46 4.25
N GLN A 367 11.70 4.24 3.89
CA GLN A 367 11.24 3.26 4.87
C GLN A 367 12.38 2.80 5.79
N ALA A 368 13.56 2.51 5.23
CA ALA A 368 14.71 2.07 6.02
C ALA A 368 15.22 3.16 6.98
N LEU A 369 15.28 4.42 6.52
CA LEU A 369 15.63 5.55 7.37
C LEU A 369 14.56 5.85 8.42
N ASP A 370 13.29 5.56 8.14
CA ASP A 370 12.22 5.70 9.13
C ASP A 370 12.35 4.66 10.25
N VAL A 371 12.70 3.41 9.93
CA VAL A 371 13.01 2.39 10.96
C VAL A 371 14.14 2.88 11.86
N LEU A 372 15.23 3.40 11.31
CA LEU A 372 16.32 3.96 12.12
C LEU A 372 15.86 5.13 12.99
N ARG A 373 15.07 6.04 12.43
CA ARG A 373 14.52 7.19 13.17
C ARG A 373 13.64 6.74 14.34
N VAL A 374 12.82 5.71 14.15
CA VAL A 374 11.98 5.12 15.20
C VAL A 374 12.84 4.49 16.28
N LEU A 375 13.88 3.73 15.91
CA LEU A 375 14.82 3.15 16.88
C LEU A 375 15.52 4.22 17.74
N GLN A 376 15.85 5.37 17.17
CA GLN A 376 16.49 6.47 17.90
C GLN A 376 15.52 7.27 18.81
N ARG A 377 14.26 7.44 18.40
CA ARG A 377 13.33 8.38 19.05
C ARG A 377 12.22 7.72 19.86
N GLU A 378 11.93 6.45 19.60
CA GLU A 378 10.78 5.73 20.13
C GLU A 378 11.24 4.35 20.66
N PRO A 379 12.04 4.28 21.75
CA PRO A 379 12.58 3.01 22.27
C PRO A 379 11.50 1.98 22.64
N GLN A 380 10.30 2.43 23.00
CA GLN A 380 9.14 1.59 23.23
C GLN A 380 8.73 0.78 22.00
N ALA A 381 8.99 1.26 20.78
CA ALA A 381 8.70 0.53 19.55
C ALA A 381 9.61 -0.71 19.40
N LEU A 382 10.90 -0.59 19.76
CA LEU A 382 11.81 -1.72 19.80
C LEU A 382 11.39 -2.74 20.86
N ASN A 383 11.03 -2.27 22.06
CA ASN A 383 10.52 -3.15 23.12
C ASN A 383 9.27 -3.91 22.65
N ALA A 384 8.32 -3.21 22.01
CA ALA A 384 7.11 -3.84 21.50
C ALA A 384 7.39 -4.87 20.40
N TYR A 385 8.32 -4.55 19.50
CA TYR A 385 8.80 -5.48 18.48
C TYR A 385 9.45 -6.73 19.09
N LEU A 386 10.36 -6.56 20.07
CA LEU A 386 11.04 -7.67 20.73
C LEU A 386 10.07 -8.57 21.51
N GLN A 387 9.06 -7.98 22.14
CA GLN A 387 7.99 -8.74 22.78
C GLN A 387 7.17 -9.54 21.75
N GLU A 388 6.82 -8.96 20.60
CA GLU A 388 6.07 -9.67 19.56
C GLU A 388 6.87 -10.86 19.01
N VAL A 389 8.15 -10.66 18.64
CA VAL A 389 8.96 -11.77 18.09
C VAL A 389 9.33 -12.81 19.15
N GLY A 390 9.49 -12.36 20.40
CA GLY A 390 9.77 -13.21 21.56
C GLY A 390 8.64 -14.19 21.92
N ARG A 391 7.41 -13.98 21.42
CA ARG A 391 6.31 -14.95 21.55
C ARG A 391 6.58 -16.30 20.86
N ALA A 392 7.57 -16.35 19.95
CA ALA A 392 7.99 -17.58 19.26
C ALA A 392 9.30 -18.19 19.84
N ARG A 393 9.80 -17.67 20.97
CA ARG A 393 11.08 -18.08 21.55
C ARG A 393 11.12 -19.60 21.82
N GLY A 394 12.20 -20.25 21.39
CA GLY A 394 12.41 -21.68 21.60
C GLY A 394 11.63 -22.59 20.66
N ALA A 395 10.79 -22.05 19.77
CA ALA A 395 10.04 -22.84 18.80
C ALA A 395 10.87 -23.18 17.55
N ASP A 396 11.89 -22.38 17.21
CA ASP A 396 12.85 -22.68 16.14
C ASP A 396 14.22 -22.06 16.42
N HIS A 397 15.28 -22.88 16.39
CA HIS A 397 16.64 -22.44 16.73
C HIS A 397 17.24 -21.44 15.72
N ARG A 398 16.84 -21.49 14.44
CA ARG A 398 17.29 -20.55 13.40
C ARG A 398 16.64 -19.19 13.60
N LEU A 399 15.35 -19.17 13.99
CA LEU A 399 14.67 -17.94 14.39
C LEU A 399 15.30 -17.32 15.64
N ASP A 400 15.56 -18.11 16.68
CA ASP A 400 16.22 -17.62 17.89
C ASP A 400 17.62 -17.04 17.59
N ALA A 401 18.38 -17.71 16.73
CA ALA A 401 19.67 -17.22 16.25
C ALA A 401 19.53 -15.90 15.46
N ALA A 402 18.51 -15.79 14.59
CA ALA A 402 18.25 -14.57 13.82
C ALA A 402 17.84 -13.39 14.72
N ILE A 403 17.02 -13.63 15.76
CA ILE A 403 16.68 -12.62 16.78
C ILE A 403 17.94 -12.15 17.50
N LYS A 404 18.80 -13.08 17.93
CA LYS A 404 20.07 -12.75 18.59
C LYS A 404 20.99 -11.93 17.67
N ASN A 405 21.15 -12.34 16.43
CA ASN A 405 21.99 -11.65 15.44
C ASN A 405 21.47 -10.25 15.13
N LEU A 406 20.14 -10.07 15.06
CA LEU A 406 19.51 -8.75 14.92
C LEU A 406 19.89 -7.83 16.09
N LEU A 407 19.82 -8.32 17.33
CA LEU A 407 20.23 -7.56 18.52
C LEU A 407 21.72 -7.23 18.51
N THR A 408 22.57 -8.15 18.07
CA THR A 408 24.01 -7.90 17.93
C THR A 408 24.29 -6.81 16.90
N GLU A 409 23.60 -6.80 15.76
CA GLU A 409 23.77 -5.74 14.76
C GLU A 409 23.25 -4.38 15.23
N LEU A 410 22.18 -4.36 16.02
CA LEU A 410 21.65 -3.12 16.59
C LEU A 410 22.60 -2.47 17.60
N ALA A 411 23.47 -3.26 18.25
CA ALA A 411 24.46 -2.74 19.18
C ALA A 411 25.64 -2.03 18.47
N ASP A 412 25.85 -2.32 17.19
CA ASP A 412 26.89 -1.71 16.37
C ASP A 412 26.32 -0.51 15.61
N LEU A 413 26.57 0.70 16.13
CA LEU A 413 26.10 1.95 15.55
C LEU A 413 27.00 2.44 14.39
N ASP A 414 28.16 1.82 14.17
CA ASP A 414 29.05 2.23 13.08
C ASP A 414 28.38 1.95 11.73
N GLY A 415 28.44 2.95 10.85
CA GLY A 415 27.79 2.92 9.53
C GLY A 415 26.31 2.53 9.56
N ILE A 416 25.55 2.83 10.62
CA ILE A 416 24.18 2.32 10.75
C ILE A 416 23.25 2.78 9.61
N GLU A 417 23.43 4.01 9.10
CA GLU A 417 22.67 4.50 7.94
C GLU A 417 23.01 3.75 6.64
N THR A 418 24.28 3.38 6.42
CA THR A 418 24.68 2.63 5.22
C THR A 418 24.15 1.20 5.24
N ARG A 419 23.95 0.63 6.45
CA ARG A 419 23.36 -0.69 6.67
C ARG A 419 21.85 -0.67 6.92
N ALA A 420 21.18 0.48 6.85
CA ALA A 420 19.77 0.64 7.20
C ALA A 420 18.85 -0.35 6.48
N ARG A 421 19.10 -0.62 5.19
CA ARG A 421 18.33 -1.57 4.39
C ARG A 421 18.47 -3.01 4.88
N ARG A 422 19.70 -3.44 5.16
CA ARG A 422 19.98 -4.78 5.72
C ARG A 422 19.30 -4.96 7.06
N LEU A 423 19.35 -3.94 7.92
CA LEU A 423 18.70 -3.98 9.21
C LEU A 423 17.17 -4.06 9.06
N THR A 424 16.60 -3.21 8.20
CA THR A 424 15.14 -3.18 7.93
C THR A 424 14.63 -4.50 7.35
N GLU A 425 15.40 -5.12 6.45
CA GLU A 425 15.13 -6.46 5.93
C GLU A 425 15.09 -7.51 7.05
N ARG A 426 16.07 -7.49 7.95
CA ARG A 426 16.11 -8.42 9.09
C ARG A 426 14.94 -8.23 10.05
N PHE A 427 14.54 -6.99 10.33
CA PHE A 427 13.30 -6.73 11.09
C PHE A 427 12.08 -7.37 10.42
N ALA A 428 11.94 -7.25 9.10
CA ALA A 428 10.82 -7.85 8.40
C ALA A 428 10.89 -9.39 8.42
N LEU A 429 12.06 -9.98 8.13
CA LEU A 429 12.25 -11.43 8.07
C LEU A 429 12.08 -12.12 9.42
N VAL A 430 12.63 -11.54 10.50
CA VAL A 430 12.47 -12.08 11.85
C VAL A 430 11.01 -12.02 12.30
N LEU A 431 10.30 -10.93 11.99
CA LEU A 431 8.88 -10.83 12.26
C LEU A 431 8.06 -11.83 11.45
N GLN A 432 8.32 -11.98 10.16
CA GLN A 432 7.69 -13.02 9.33
C GLN A 432 7.95 -14.42 9.90
N GLY A 433 9.19 -14.74 10.25
CA GLY A 433 9.56 -16.03 10.83
C GLY A 433 8.82 -16.30 12.14
N SER A 434 8.77 -15.34 13.06
CA SER A 434 8.01 -15.47 14.31
C SER A 434 6.53 -15.72 14.06
N LEU A 435 5.91 -15.03 13.10
CA LEU A 435 4.51 -15.22 12.78
C LEU A 435 4.24 -16.58 12.12
N LEU A 436 5.08 -17.02 11.18
CA LEU A 436 4.91 -18.31 10.53
C LEU A 436 5.10 -19.47 11.51
N VAL A 437 6.10 -19.42 12.39
CA VAL A 437 6.30 -20.43 13.44
C VAL A 437 5.09 -20.54 14.37
N ARG A 438 4.38 -19.43 14.62
CA ARG A 438 3.20 -19.40 15.50
C ARG A 438 1.90 -19.80 14.81
N PHE A 439 1.75 -19.52 13.51
CA PHE A 439 0.45 -19.52 12.84
C PHE A 439 0.39 -20.27 11.50
N ALA A 440 1.53 -20.66 10.93
CA ALA A 440 1.58 -21.43 9.69
C ALA A 440 1.79 -22.93 9.96
N PRO A 441 1.46 -23.81 8.99
CA PRO A 441 1.80 -25.23 9.09
C PRO A 441 3.32 -25.44 9.28
N PRO A 442 3.73 -26.50 10.00
CA PRO A 442 5.15 -26.74 10.30
C PRO A 442 6.06 -26.75 9.07
N GLN A 443 5.60 -27.29 7.94
CA GLN A 443 6.37 -27.36 6.69
C GLN A 443 6.69 -25.98 6.12
N VAL A 444 5.73 -25.04 6.22
CA VAL A 444 5.91 -23.65 5.78
C VAL A 444 6.89 -22.92 6.70
N ALA A 445 6.69 -23.07 8.01
CA ALA A 445 7.55 -22.45 9.02
C ALA A 445 9.00 -22.96 8.92
N ASP A 446 9.19 -24.27 8.82
CA ASP A 446 10.50 -24.91 8.69
C ASP A 446 11.22 -24.47 7.41
N ALA A 447 10.52 -24.48 6.27
CA ALA A 447 11.09 -24.04 5.00
C ALA A 447 11.43 -22.54 4.98
N PHE A 448 10.59 -21.69 5.57
CA PHE A 448 10.89 -20.27 5.71
C PHE A 448 12.10 -20.02 6.62
N CYS A 449 12.12 -20.63 7.81
CA CYS A 449 13.24 -20.51 8.75
C CYS A 449 14.55 -21.05 8.15
N GLY A 450 14.53 -22.20 7.48
CA GLY A 450 15.69 -22.78 6.81
C GLY A 450 16.28 -21.88 5.73
N SER A 451 15.43 -21.33 4.87
CA SER A 451 15.87 -20.53 3.72
C SER A 451 16.15 -19.06 4.04
N ARG A 452 15.25 -18.36 4.74
CA ARG A 452 15.35 -16.91 4.97
C ARG A 452 16.17 -16.54 6.21
N LEU A 453 16.26 -17.44 7.20
CA LEU A 453 16.94 -17.17 8.47
C LEU A 453 18.17 -18.07 8.68
N GLY A 454 18.14 -19.30 8.17
CA GLY A 454 19.22 -20.28 8.30
C GLY A 454 20.39 -20.09 7.32
N GLY A 455 20.23 -19.25 6.30
CA GLY A 455 21.28 -18.96 5.30
C GLY A 455 21.43 -20.00 4.20
N ASP A 456 20.58 -21.02 4.16
CA ASP A 456 20.58 -22.10 3.15
C ASP A 456 19.73 -21.75 1.91
N GLY A 457 19.52 -20.45 1.65
CA GLY A 457 18.74 -19.92 0.53
C GLY A 457 19.63 -19.20 -0.50
N GLY A 458 19.28 -19.34 -1.78
CA GLY A 458 19.91 -18.59 -2.87
C GLY A 458 19.23 -17.26 -3.17
N SER A 459 19.77 -16.52 -4.14
CA SER A 459 19.19 -15.23 -4.58
C SER A 459 18.03 -15.38 -5.57
N ALA A 460 17.99 -16.48 -6.30
CA ALA A 460 16.90 -16.86 -7.19
C ALA A 460 15.88 -17.76 -6.46
N PHE A 461 14.69 -17.90 -7.03
CA PHE A 461 13.71 -18.86 -6.52
C PHE A 461 14.07 -20.30 -6.87
N GLY A 462 13.50 -21.26 -6.13
CA GLY A 462 13.74 -22.68 -6.36
C GLY A 462 15.05 -23.19 -5.76
N THR A 463 15.54 -22.50 -4.73
CA THR A 463 16.80 -22.81 -4.05
C THR A 463 16.58 -23.41 -2.67
N LEU A 464 15.35 -23.85 -2.37
CA LEU A 464 15.04 -24.47 -1.08
C LEU A 464 15.79 -25.80 -0.92
N PRO A 465 16.21 -26.15 0.31
CA PRO A 465 16.82 -27.45 0.58
C PRO A 465 15.93 -28.62 0.16
N HIS A 466 16.54 -29.62 -0.50
CA HIS A 466 15.84 -30.80 -1.02
C HIS A 466 15.25 -31.71 0.07
N THR A 467 15.65 -31.50 1.34
CA THR A 467 15.18 -32.25 2.51
C THR A 467 13.83 -31.75 3.04
N LEU A 468 13.32 -30.62 2.54
CA LEU A 468 12.05 -30.03 2.96
C LEU A 468 10.84 -30.68 2.28
N ASP A 469 9.68 -30.61 2.95
CA ASP A 469 8.40 -31.06 2.39
C ASP A 469 7.80 -30.01 1.42
N LEU A 470 8.41 -29.91 0.25
CA LEU A 470 8.01 -28.96 -0.79
C LEU A 470 6.61 -29.29 -1.37
N ALA A 471 6.21 -30.56 -1.34
CA ALA A 471 4.92 -31.00 -1.88
C ALA A 471 3.75 -30.44 -1.07
N SER A 472 3.82 -30.54 0.26
CA SER A 472 2.80 -29.97 1.15
C SER A 472 2.67 -28.45 1.02
N ILE A 473 3.78 -27.74 0.80
CA ILE A 473 3.77 -26.28 0.58
C ILE A 473 3.05 -25.94 -0.73
N VAL A 474 3.36 -26.63 -1.82
CA VAL A 474 2.72 -26.40 -3.13
C VAL A 474 1.22 -26.75 -3.08
N GLU A 475 0.85 -27.86 -2.46
CA GLU A 475 -0.56 -28.27 -2.34
C GLU A 475 -1.37 -27.26 -1.52
N ARG A 476 -0.80 -26.71 -0.44
CA ARG A 476 -1.42 -25.62 0.33
C ARG A 476 -1.62 -24.35 -0.49
N ALA A 477 -0.69 -24.04 -1.40
CA ALA A 477 -0.79 -22.87 -2.26
C ALA A 477 -1.78 -23.06 -3.42
N ARG A 478 -2.14 -24.31 -3.72
CA ARG A 478 -3.02 -24.67 -4.83
C ARG A 478 -4.42 -24.12 -4.63
N PRO A 479 -4.97 -23.40 -5.63
CA PRO A 479 -6.38 -23.02 -5.60
C PRO A 479 -7.28 -24.27 -5.60
N PRO A 480 -8.34 -24.30 -4.78
CA PRO A 480 -9.34 -25.36 -4.90
C PRO A 480 -10.00 -25.27 -6.28
N VAL A 481 -10.24 -26.43 -6.89
CA VAL A 481 -10.88 -26.56 -8.21
C VAL A 481 -12.39 -26.57 -8.06
#